data_AF-A0A3S5GYE2-F1
#
_entry.id   AF-A0A3S5GYE2-F1
#
_cell.length_a   1.000
_cell.length_b   1.000
_cell.length_c   1.000
_cell.angle_alpha   90.00
_cell.angle_beta   90.00
_cell.angle_gamma   90.00
#
_symmetry.space_group_name_H-M   'P 1'
#
loop_
_entity.id
_entity.type
_entity.pdbx_description
1 polymer ?
#
loop_
_entity_poly.entity_id
_entity_poly.type
_entity_poly.pdbx_seq_one_letter_code
_entity_poly.pdbx_strand_id
1 'polypeptide(L)'
;MKKSTFLMVFPLMLATACGATEGQDDQEAAPENAASQEAISISPDFGARYLGCDEFAGVGLAPFASVAPLVPDDYIVIEAVPGMAIVVAQAADCAEISVNGGLARPGIFAQLGVGVVPPTGTGDRNFYQIAFATTHPILAARLRLLGVNARYTPFMSYEITNTSGTQADLAISVPRPLGLAFDLDGPITLPDPSAPSNALTTFNYWHQSAWHGNILQENAVTGIRLGEGSGVTLTAVGDDLEAILGSATLTFPFFSSPETFDEAVLTVETDAF
;
A
#
# COMPACT_ATOMS: atom_id res chain seq x y z
N MET A 1 9.58 -64.27 -6.50
CA MET A 1 8.86 -64.39 -7.80
C MET A 1 9.14 -63.11 -8.58
N LYS A 2 10.03 -63.17 -9.59
CA LYS A 2 9.76 -63.16 -11.06
C LYS A 2 9.47 -61.76 -11.66
N LYS A 3 10.49 -61.31 -12.41
CA LYS A 3 10.63 -60.35 -13.53
C LYS A 3 9.40 -59.87 -14.31
N SER A 4 9.50 -58.63 -14.83
CA SER A 4 9.44 -58.18 -16.27
C SER A 4 8.67 -56.86 -16.43
N THR A 5 9.27 -55.76 -16.93
CA THR A 5 9.58 -55.37 -18.34
C THR A 5 8.39 -54.75 -19.12
N PHE A 6 8.49 -53.43 -19.32
CA PHE A 6 8.22 -52.60 -20.51
C PHE A 6 7.28 -53.10 -21.63
N LEU A 7 6.29 -52.27 -22.02
CA LEU A 7 5.94 -52.02 -23.43
C LEU A 7 5.02 -50.77 -23.57
N MET A 8 5.45 -49.90 -24.48
CA MET A 8 4.81 -48.67 -24.96
C MET A 8 3.97 -49.00 -26.19
N VAL A 9 2.71 -48.53 -26.29
CA VAL A 9 1.97 -48.43 -27.57
C VAL A 9 0.96 -47.27 -27.52
N PHE A 10 1.18 -46.29 -28.39
CA PHE A 10 0.22 -45.29 -28.87
C PHE A 10 -0.82 -45.96 -29.78
N PRO A 11 -2.06 -45.43 -29.86
CA PRO A 11 -2.60 -45.18 -31.18
C PRO A 11 -3.16 -43.77 -31.33
N LEU A 12 -2.74 -43.18 -32.45
CA LEU A 12 -3.29 -42.00 -33.10
C LEU A 12 -4.30 -42.46 -34.18
N MET A 13 -5.26 -41.58 -34.48
CA MET A 13 -6.22 -41.61 -35.62
C MET A 13 -7.44 -42.51 -35.45
N LEU A 14 -8.66 -42.13 -35.84
CA LEU A 14 -9.06 -41.37 -37.04
C LEU A 14 -10.20 -40.37 -36.77
N ALA A 15 -10.15 -39.28 -37.53
CA ALA A 15 -11.25 -38.39 -37.80
C ALA A 15 -12.27 -39.04 -38.75
N THR A 16 -13.55 -38.75 -38.54
CA THR A 16 -14.56 -38.72 -39.61
C THR A 16 -15.44 -37.50 -39.38
N ALA A 17 -15.43 -36.61 -40.37
CA ALA A 17 -16.28 -35.44 -40.51
C ALA A 17 -17.63 -35.82 -41.13
N CYS A 18 -18.69 -35.10 -40.74
CA CYS A 18 -19.94 -34.82 -41.47
C CYS A 18 -20.73 -33.88 -40.53
N GLY A 19 -21.31 -32.74 -40.90
CA GLY A 19 -21.43 -32.00 -42.13
C GLY A 19 -22.04 -30.63 -41.76
N ALA A 20 -21.87 -29.62 -42.61
CA ALA A 20 -22.39 -28.28 -42.40
C ALA A 20 -23.88 -28.20 -42.73
N THR A 21 -24.64 -27.43 -41.93
CA THR A 21 -25.86 -26.73 -42.35
C THR A 21 -26.00 -25.47 -41.52
N GLU A 22 -26.05 -24.33 -42.21
CA GLU A 22 -26.35 -22.99 -41.69
C GLU A 22 -27.78 -22.91 -41.13
N GLY A 23 -27.94 -22.16 -40.05
CA GLY A 23 -29.22 -21.81 -39.44
C GLY A 23 -28.98 -20.81 -38.31
N GLN A 24 -29.29 -19.55 -38.57
CA GLN A 24 -29.24 -18.42 -37.65
C GLN A 24 -30.58 -18.35 -36.88
N ASP A 25 -30.53 -18.32 -35.54
CA ASP A 25 -31.38 -17.50 -34.65
C ASP A 25 -31.22 -17.92 -33.17
N ASP A 26 -30.71 -16.97 -32.37
CA ASP A 26 -30.95 -16.64 -30.96
C ASP A 26 -31.36 -17.73 -29.95
N GLN A 27 -30.41 -18.12 -29.08
CA GLN A 27 -30.71 -18.47 -27.68
C GLN A 27 -29.45 -18.40 -26.79
N GLU A 28 -29.38 -17.31 -26.02
CA GLU A 28 -28.97 -17.25 -24.61
C GLU A 28 -27.94 -18.30 -24.14
N ALA A 29 -26.66 -17.97 -24.25
CA ALA A 29 -25.59 -18.67 -23.52
C ALA A 29 -25.09 -17.76 -22.39
N ALA A 30 -25.47 -18.12 -21.16
CA ALA A 30 -24.96 -17.56 -19.92
C ALA A 30 -23.42 -17.54 -19.90
N PRO A 31 -22.76 -16.55 -19.26
CA PRO A 31 -21.32 -16.56 -19.08
C PRO A 31 -20.95 -17.53 -17.94
N GLU A 32 -21.10 -18.83 -18.16
CA GLU A 32 -20.42 -19.85 -17.37
C GLU A 32 -19.01 -20.00 -17.96
N ASN A 33 -18.06 -19.22 -17.43
CA ASN A 33 -16.61 -19.51 -17.36
C ASN A 33 -15.76 -18.26 -17.05
N ALA A 34 -16.19 -17.41 -16.12
CA ALA A 34 -15.33 -16.37 -15.52
C ALA A 34 -14.83 -16.73 -14.11
N ALA A 35 -15.10 -17.96 -13.64
CA ALA A 35 -14.66 -18.44 -12.34
C ALA A 35 -13.69 -19.61 -12.51
N SER A 36 -12.52 -19.37 -13.10
CA SER A 36 -11.37 -20.28 -13.04
C SER A 36 -10.11 -19.54 -13.46
N GLN A 37 -9.10 -19.64 -12.59
CA GLN A 37 -7.75 -19.08 -12.72
C GLN A 37 -7.60 -17.62 -12.24
N GLU A 38 -7.59 -17.45 -10.92
CA GLU A 38 -6.58 -16.58 -10.31
C GLU A 38 -5.21 -17.12 -10.75
N ALA A 39 -4.75 -16.70 -11.92
CA ALA A 39 -3.37 -16.88 -12.30
C ALA A 39 -2.56 -16.08 -11.28
N ILE A 40 -1.91 -16.77 -10.36
CA ILE A 40 -0.81 -16.20 -9.58
C ILE A 40 0.22 -15.81 -10.63
N SER A 41 0.17 -14.55 -11.09
CA SER A 41 1.25 -13.98 -11.87
C SER A 41 2.52 -14.17 -11.04
N ILE A 42 3.48 -14.86 -11.65
CA ILE A 42 4.81 -15.12 -11.08
C ILE A 42 5.68 -13.87 -11.18
N SER A 43 5.19 -12.82 -11.86
CA SER A 43 5.84 -11.52 -11.87
C SER A 43 6.04 -11.00 -10.45
N PRO A 44 7.24 -10.52 -10.10
CA PRO A 44 7.46 -9.81 -8.85
C PRO A 44 6.65 -8.51 -8.85
N ASP A 45 6.56 -7.85 -10.00
CA ASP A 45 5.75 -6.64 -10.19
C ASP A 45 4.26 -6.96 -10.08
N PHE A 46 3.51 -6.06 -9.45
CA PHE A 46 2.08 -6.24 -9.24
C PHE A 46 1.36 -4.90 -9.13
N GLY A 47 0.07 -4.92 -9.44
CA GLY A 47 -0.81 -3.77 -9.27
C GLY A 47 -1.70 -3.92 -8.03
N ALA A 48 -2.06 -2.82 -7.40
CA ALA A 48 -3.15 -2.76 -6.45
C ALA A 48 -4.02 -1.53 -6.73
N ARG A 49 -5.22 -1.53 -6.17
CA ARG A 49 -6.13 -0.38 -6.25
C ARG A 49 -6.83 -0.21 -4.93
N TYR A 50 -6.86 1.03 -4.45
CA TYR A 50 -7.63 1.45 -3.29
C TYR A 50 -8.75 2.38 -3.75
N LEU A 51 -9.97 2.18 -3.24
CA LEU A 51 -11.12 3.01 -3.59
C LEU A 51 -11.85 3.49 -2.33
N GLY A 52 -12.33 4.73 -2.40
CA GLY A 52 -13.16 5.36 -1.37
C GLY A 52 -12.50 5.30 -0.01
N CYS A 53 -11.34 5.95 0.13
CA CYS A 53 -10.54 5.90 1.33
C CYS A 53 -10.66 7.18 2.15
N ASP A 54 -10.81 7.00 3.46
CA ASP A 54 -10.52 8.01 4.47
C ASP A 54 -9.07 7.80 4.92
N GLU A 55 -8.24 8.81 4.78
CA GLU A 55 -6.81 8.77 5.07
C GLU A 55 -6.44 9.81 6.11
N PHE A 56 -5.35 9.56 6.82
CA PHE A 56 -4.58 10.57 7.51
C PHE A 56 -3.14 10.50 7.04
N ALA A 57 -2.58 11.65 6.70
CA ALA A 57 -1.16 11.81 6.40
C ALA A 57 -0.55 12.92 7.28
N GLY A 58 0.49 12.53 8.03
CA GLY A 58 1.26 13.41 8.91
C GLY A 58 2.73 13.45 8.51
N VAL A 59 3.30 14.65 8.41
CA VAL A 59 4.71 14.90 8.11
C VAL A 59 5.38 15.62 9.27
N GLY A 60 6.29 14.89 9.91
CA GLY A 60 7.03 15.32 11.09
C GLY A 60 8.55 15.35 10.88
N LEU A 61 9.27 15.60 11.98
CA LEU A 61 10.72 15.54 12.02
C LEU A 61 11.21 14.49 13.00
N ALA A 62 12.25 13.77 12.60
CA ALA A 62 13.05 12.94 13.50
C ALA A 62 14.54 13.30 13.35
N PRO A 63 15.38 13.02 14.36
CA PRO A 63 16.82 13.21 14.25
C PRO A 63 17.38 12.46 13.05
N PHE A 64 18.10 13.18 12.18
CA PHE A 64 18.71 12.59 10.99
C PHE A 64 19.60 11.40 11.34
N ALA A 65 20.36 11.50 12.43
CA ALA A 65 21.24 10.44 12.91
C ALA A 65 20.51 9.14 13.28
N SER A 66 19.24 9.21 13.67
CA SER A 66 18.42 8.03 13.98
C SER A 66 17.84 7.38 12.72
N VAL A 67 17.59 8.17 11.68
CA VAL A 67 16.85 7.75 10.49
C VAL A 67 17.77 7.34 9.34
N ALA A 68 18.85 8.09 9.11
CA ALA A 68 19.77 7.84 8.01
C ALA A 68 20.33 6.40 7.96
N PRO A 69 20.66 5.73 9.10
CA PRO A 69 21.12 4.34 9.06
C PRO A 69 20.07 3.32 8.56
N LEU A 70 18.80 3.70 8.47
CA LEU A 70 17.71 2.85 7.96
C LEU A 70 17.55 2.94 6.44
N VAL A 71 18.16 3.96 5.84
CA VAL A 71 18.03 4.28 4.42
C VAL A 71 19.34 3.87 3.72
N PRO A 72 19.30 3.02 2.69
CA PRO A 72 20.50 2.62 1.95
C PRO A 72 21.22 3.80 1.30
N ASP A 73 22.53 3.67 1.12
CA ASP A 73 23.40 4.72 0.56
C ASP A 73 23.03 5.15 -0.87
N ASP A 74 22.23 4.34 -1.58
CA ASP A 74 21.69 4.67 -2.91
C ASP A 74 20.61 5.76 -2.88
N TYR A 75 20.12 6.12 -1.69
CA TYR A 75 19.11 7.15 -1.48
C TYR A 75 19.69 8.33 -0.70
N ILE A 76 19.21 9.54 -1.03
CA ILE A 76 19.57 10.75 -0.30
C ILE A 76 18.40 11.15 0.60
N VAL A 77 18.59 11.03 1.91
CA VAL A 77 17.62 11.49 2.92
C VAL A 77 17.50 13.01 2.90
N ILE A 78 16.26 13.51 2.90
CA ILE A 78 16.00 14.95 2.96
C ILE A 78 16.05 15.42 4.41
N GLU A 79 16.96 16.36 4.68
CA GLU A 79 16.94 17.18 5.88
C GLU A 79 16.04 18.40 5.67
N ALA A 80 14.96 18.51 6.45
CA ALA A 80 14.10 19.70 6.41
C ALA A 80 14.80 20.91 7.06
N VAL A 81 15.57 20.65 8.10
CA VAL A 81 16.46 21.57 8.80
C VAL A 81 17.71 20.80 9.26
N PRO A 82 18.85 21.48 9.51
CA PRO A 82 20.09 20.80 9.88
C PRO A 82 19.90 19.82 11.05
N GLY A 83 20.24 18.56 10.82
CA GLY A 83 20.16 17.46 11.79
C GLY A 83 18.78 16.81 11.93
N MET A 84 17.77 17.21 11.15
CA MET A 84 16.41 16.66 11.24
C MET A 84 15.88 16.21 9.87
N ALA A 85 15.58 14.92 9.77
CA ALA A 85 15.00 14.30 8.58
C ALA A 85 13.47 14.42 8.56
N ILE A 86 12.90 14.43 7.37
CA ILE A 86 11.44 14.33 7.17
C ILE A 86 11.00 12.88 7.46
N VAL A 87 10.01 12.71 8.32
CA VAL A 87 9.33 11.42 8.56
C VAL A 87 7.86 11.57 8.21
N VAL A 88 7.30 10.59 7.50
CA VAL A 88 5.89 10.52 7.16
C VAL A 88 5.24 9.33 7.86
N ALA A 89 4.07 9.57 8.46
CA ALA A 89 3.15 8.53 8.89
C ALA A 89 1.84 8.71 8.12
N GLN A 90 1.42 7.68 7.42
CA GLN A 90 0.20 7.68 6.61
C GLN A 90 -0.60 6.44 6.95
N ALA A 91 -1.91 6.57 7.08
CA ALA A 91 -2.80 5.43 7.28
C ALA A 91 -4.16 5.74 6.67
N ALA A 92 -4.82 4.74 6.10
CA ALA A 92 -6.12 4.92 5.49
C ALA A 92 -7.02 3.70 5.72
N ASP A 93 -8.30 3.97 5.90
CA ASP A 93 -9.39 3.00 5.82
C ASP A 93 -10.07 3.12 4.46
N CYS A 94 -10.09 2.04 3.70
CA CYS A 94 -10.59 2.00 2.34
C CYS A 94 -11.80 1.09 2.23
N ALA A 95 -12.84 1.58 1.55
CA ALA A 95 -14.00 0.78 1.20
C ALA A 95 -13.61 -0.46 0.38
N GLU A 96 -12.62 -0.32 -0.51
CA GLU A 96 -12.10 -1.42 -1.30
C GLU A 96 -10.58 -1.36 -1.47
N ILE A 97 -9.92 -2.49 -1.18
CA ILE A 97 -8.56 -2.80 -1.59
C ILE A 97 -8.61 -4.04 -2.49
N SER A 98 -7.99 -3.96 -3.66
CA SER A 98 -7.81 -5.08 -4.59
C SER A 98 -6.36 -5.19 -5.03
N VAL A 99 -5.90 -6.41 -5.34
CA VAL A 99 -4.52 -6.69 -5.77
C VAL A 99 -4.58 -7.55 -7.03
N ASN A 100 -3.85 -7.15 -8.08
CA ASN A 100 -3.81 -7.80 -9.40
C ASN A 100 -5.21 -8.06 -10.00
N GLY A 101 -6.14 -7.13 -9.80
CA GLY A 101 -7.53 -7.28 -10.24
C GLY A 101 -8.32 -8.39 -9.53
N GLY A 102 -7.76 -8.96 -8.44
CA GLY A 102 -8.45 -9.91 -7.59
C GLY A 102 -9.61 -9.28 -6.82
N LEU A 103 -10.29 -10.09 -6.00
CA LEU A 103 -11.48 -9.68 -5.26
C LEU A 103 -11.21 -8.45 -4.37
N ALA A 104 -11.95 -7.37 -4.65
CA ALA A 104 -11.97 -6.17 -3.84
C ALA A 104 -12.64 -6.43 -2.49
N ARG A 105 -12.07 -5.89 -1.40
CA ARG A 105 -12.64 -5.98 -0.06
C ARG A 105 -12.23 -4.77 0.80
N PRO A 106 -13.02 -4.42 1.83
CA PRO A 106 -12.62 -3.39 2.78
C PRO A 106 -11.26 -3.71 3.41
N GLY A 107 -10.48 -2.67 3.67
CA GLY A 107 -9.19 -2.85 4.32
C GLY A 107 -8.53 -1.54 4.71
N ILE A 108 -7.64 -1.66 5.69
CA ILE A 108 -6.87 -0.57 6.26
C ILE A 108 -5.42 -0.80 5.86
N PHE A 109 -4.69 0.27 5.58
CA PHE A 109 -3.23 0.23 5.54
C PHE A 109 -2.63 1.36 6.37
N ALA A 110 -1.37 1.17 6.78
CA ALA A 110 -0.56 2.18 7.43
C ALA A 110 0.89 2.03 6.96
N GLN A 111 1.57 3.16 6.81
CA GLN A 111 2.95 3.19 6.37
C GLN A 111 3.74 4.29 7.08
N LEU A 112 5.00 3.95 7.35
CA LEU A 112 5.98 4.84 7.94
C LEU A 112 7.13 4.96 6.95
N GLY A 113 7.52 6.19 6.64
CA GLY A 113 8.57 6.47 5.66
C GLY A 113 9.41 7.68 6.01
N VAL A 114 10.47 7.87 5.23
CA VAL A 114 11.44 8.96 5.36
C VAL A 114 11.50 9.72 4.05
N GLY A 115 11.42 11.05 4.08
CA GLY A 115 11.55 11.85 2.86
C GLY A 115 12.92 11.65 2.21
N VAL A 116 12.92 11.32 0.92
CA VAL A 116 14.14 11.13 0.12
C VAL A 116 14.07 11.93 -1.17
N VAL A 117 15.23 12.33 -1.68
CA VAL A 117 15.34 12.88 -3.03
C VAL A 117 14.93 11.78 -4.02
N PRO A 118 14.05 12.08 -5.01
CA PRO A 118 13.62 11.09 -6.00
C PRO A 118 14.84 10.50 -6.75
N PRO A 119 15.11 9.19 -6.64
CA PRO A 119 16.26 8.57 -7.32
C PRO A 119 16.19 8.69 -8.85
N THR A 120 14.98 8.62 -9.39
CA THR A 120 14.67 8.67 -10.83
C THR A 120 14.28 10.08 -11.32
N GLY A 121 14.19 11.05 -10.41
CA GLY A 121 13.68 12.40 -10.72
C GLY A 121 12.16 12.48 -10.97
N THR A 122 11.39 11.43 -10.68
CA THR A 122 9.92 11.37 -10.85
C THR A 122 9.18 11.31 -9.51
N GLY A 123 7.87 11.56 -9.53
CA GLY A 123 6.99 11.54 -8.36
C GLY A 123 6.86 12.89 -7.65
N ASP A 124 5.65 13.26 -7.24
CA ASP A 124 5.39 14.52 -6.54
C ASP A 124 5.90 14.48 -5.09
N ARG A 125 5.86 13.30 -4.47
CA ARG A 125 6.35 13.03 -3.12
C ARG A 125 7.10 11.70 -3.11
N ASN A 126 8.25 11.66 -2.44
CA ASN A 126 9.15 10.52 -2.47
C ASN A 126 9.59 10.17 -1.05
N PHE A 127 9.36 8.91 -0.66
CA PHE A 127 9.69 8.41 0.66
C PHE A 127 10.39 7.06 0.57
N TYR A 128 11.41 6.84 1.39
CA TYR A 128 11.92 5.50 1.64
C TYR A 128 11.04 4.83 2.70
N GLN A 129 10.47 3.67 2.37
CA GLN A 129 9.49 2.95 3.18
C GLN A 129 10.19 2.12 4.26
N ILE A 130 9.94 2.47 5.52
CA ILE A 130 10.49 1.79 6.71
C ILE A 130 9.58 0.65 7.15
N ALA A 131 8.27 0.88 7.12
CA ALA A 131 7.27 -0.10 7.50
C ALA A 131 5.99 0.06 6.68
N PHE A 132 5.33 -1.07 6.44
CA PHE A 132 3.99 -1.12 5.89
C PHE A 132 3.16 -2.13 6.67
N ALA A 133 1.94 -1.78 7.05
CA ALA A 133 0.99 -2.66 7.68
C ALA A 133 -0.33 -2.60 6.91
N THR A 134 -1.04 -3.73 6.81
CA THR A 134 -2.38 -3.75 6.22
C THR A 134 -3.24 -4.88 6.78
N THR A 135 -4.56 -4.68 6.79
CA THR A 135 -5.55 -5.74 7.02
C THR A 135 -5.86 -6.54 5.73
N HIS A 136 -5.21 -6.23 4.61
CA HIS A 136 -5.36 -6.96 3.36
C HIS A 136 -4.25 -8.04 3.18
N PRO A 137 -4.52 -9.33 3.44
CA PRO A 137 -3.47 -10.36 3.53
C PRO A 137 -2.69 -10.58 2.23
N ILE A 138 -3.34 -10.45 1.06
CA ILE A 138 -2.66 -10.64 -0.24
C ILE A 138 -1.68 -9.48 -0.50
N LEU A 139 -2.05 -8.26 -0.12
CA LEU A 139 -1.20 -7.08 -0.29
C LEU A 139 0.04 -7.19 0.59
N ALA A 140 -0.16 -7.49 1.89
CA ALA A 140 0.93 -7.75 2.81
C ALA A 140 1.86 -8.88 2.32
N ALA A 141 1.28 -9.98 1.81
CA ALA A 141 2.05 -11.10 1.31
C ALA A 141 2.89 -10.73 0.08
N ARG A 142 2.30 -10.00 -0.89
CA ARG A 142 2.99 -9.58 -2.12
C ARG A 142 4.16 -8.63 -1.82
N LEU A 143 3.93 -7.56 -1.05
CA LEU A 143 5.00 -6.65 -0.64
C LEU A 143 6.12 -7.37 0.13
N ARG A 144 5.75 -8.26 1.06
CA ARG A 144 6.73 -9.03 1.83
C ARG A 144 7.56 -9.98 0.98
N LEU A 145 6.97 -10.58 -0.07
CA LEU A 145 7.72 -11.43 -1.01
C LEU A 145 8.80 -10.65 -1.76
N LEU A 146 8.60 -9.34 -1.95
CA LEU A 146 9.60 -8.45 -2.53
C LEU A 146 10.67 -8.00 -1.52
N GLY A 147 10.51 -8.31 -0.24
CA GLY A 147 11.45 -7.90 0.82
C GLY A 147 11.07 -6.62 1.56
N VAL A 148 10.00 -5.93 1.13
CA VAL A 148 9.42 -4.81 1.90
C VAL A 148 9.07 -5.29 3.30
N ASN A 149 9.30 -4.44 4.32
CA ASN A 149 8.88 -4.69 5.70
C ASN A 149 7.35 -4.53 5.86
N ALA A 150 6.61 -5.32 5.08
CA ALA A 150 5.16 -5.35 5.02
C ALA A 150 4.58 -6.43 5.94
N ARG A 151 3.49 -6.08 6.63
CA ARG A 151 2.89 -6.93 7.66
C ARG A 151 1.38 -7.02 7.49
N TYR A 152 0.88 -8.24 7.67
CA TYR A 152 -0.55 -8.47 7.81
C TYR A 152 -0.93 -8.24 9.27
N THR A 153 -1.73 -7.21 9.51
CA THR A 153 -2.12 -6.73 10.84
C THR A 153 -3.64 -6.69 10.94
N PRO A 154 -4.30 -7.83 11.19
CA PRO A 154 -5.77 -7.93 11.15
C PRO A 154 -6.50 -7.19 12.28
N PHE A 155 -5.77 -6.73 13.29
CA PHE A 155 -6.31 -6.00 14.44
C PHE A 155 -5.90 -4.52 14.44
N MET A 156 -5.47 -4.01 13.28
CA MET A 156 -5.31 -2.57 13.09
C MET A 156 -6.69 -1.91 13.12
N SER A 157 -6.78 -0.71 13.69
CA SER A 157 -7.99 0.10 13.69
C SER A 157 -7.72 1.47 13.07
N TYR A 158 -8.77 2.02 12.47
CA TYR A 158 -8.84 3.38 11.98
C TYR A 158 -10.25 3.86 12.33
N GLU A 159 -10.36 4.83 13.23
CA GLU A 159 -11.64 5.27 13.76
C GLU A 159 -11.73 6.79 13.70
N ILE A 160 -12.81 7.27 13.09
CA ILE A 160 -13.25 8.66 13.18
C ILE A 160 -14.46 8.67 14.11
N THR A 161 -14.33 9.37 15.23
CA THR A 161 -15.34 9.39 16.30
C THR A 161 -15.71 10.83 16.67
N ASN A 162 -16.68 10.99 17.59
CA ASN A 162 -17.11 12.28 18.14
C ASN A 162 -17.46 13.34 17.07
N THR A 163 -17.98 12.91 15.91
CA THR A 163 -18.27 13.81 14.80
C THR A 163 -19.36 14.81 15.13
N SER A 164 -19.04 16.10 15.00
CA SER A 164 -19.95 17.24 15.19
C SER A 164 -19.70 18.29 14.12
N GLY A 165 -20.52 18.27 13.06
CA GLY A 165 -20.26 19.09 11.88
C GLY A 165 -19.01 18.59 11.15
N THR A 166 -18.05 19.46 10.91
CA THR A 166 -16.75 19.09 10.32
C THR A 166 -15.71 18.67 11.35
N GLN A 167 -15.98 18.85 12.65
CA GLN A 167 -15.06 18.45 13.71
C GLN A 167 -15.24 16.98 14.05
N ALA A 168 -14.15 16.26 14.26
CA ALA A 168 -14.14 14.86 14.70
C ALA A 168 -12.84 14.55 15.47
N ASP A 169 -12.78 13.39 16.09
CA ASP A 169 -11.55 12.85 16.68
C ASP A 169 -11.08 11.65 15.84
N LEU A 170 -9.78 11.61 15.56
CA LEU A 170 -9.11 10.50 14.90
C LEU A 170 -8.44 9.60 15.93
N ALA A 171 -8.58 8.29 15.77
CA ALA A 171 -7.82 7.29 16.50
C ALA A 171 -7.42 6.13 15.57
N ILE A 172 -6.12 5.92 15.38
CA ILE A 172 -5.56 4.85 14.55
C ILE A 172 -4.60 4.06 15.43
N SER A 173 -4.69 2.74 15.39
CA SER A 173 -3.76 1.87 16.11
C SER A 173 -3.13 0.84 15.20
N VAL A 174 -1.79 0.81 15.18
CA VAL A 174 -0.97 -0.14 14.43
C VAL A 174 -0.22 -1.04 15.43
N PRO A 175 -0.80 -2.17 15.85
CA PRO A 175 -0.33 -2.88 17.06
C PRO A 175 0.91 -3.76 16.87
N ARG A 176 1.35 -4.06 15.64
CA ARG A 176 2.45 -5.02 15.38
C ARG A 176 3.27 -4.68 14.12
N PRO A 177 4.57 -5.03 14.11
CA PRO A 177 5.37 -5.58 15.21
C PRO A 177 5.59 -4.53 16.31
N LEU A 178 5.75 -4.94 17.58
CA LEU A 178 5.89 -4.00 18.70
C LEU A 178 6.96 -2.93 18.46
N GLY A 179 8.08 -3.29 17.82
CA GLY A 179 9.16 -2.34 17.52
C GLY A 179 8.73 -1.18 16.62
N LEU A 180 7.79 -1.37 15.69
CA LEU A 180 7.31 -0.31 14.77
C LEU A 180 5.82 -0.02 14.96
N ALA A 181 5.28 -0.41 16.12
CA ALA A 181 3.90 -0.15 16.47
C ALA A 181 3.74 1.33 16.86
N PHE A 182 2.62 1.92 16.44
CA PHE A 182 2.29 3.29 16.77
C PHE A 182 0.79 3.49 16.83
N ASP A 183 0.40 4.52 17.57
CA ASP A 183 -0.94 5.07 17.54
C ASP A 183 -0.89 6.48 16.93
N LEU A 184 -1.97 6.88 16.26
CA LEU A 184 -2.22 8.27 15.87
C LEU A 184 -3.52 8.70 16.52
N ASP A 185 -3.48 9.75 17.32
CA ASP A 185 -4.65 10.25 18.04
C ASP A 185 -4.70 11.77 18.08
N GLY A 186 -5.90 12.31 17.95
CA GLY A 186 -6.15 13.74 18.14
C GLY A 186 -7.33 14.29 17.37
N PRO A 187 -7.66 15.58 17.60
CA PRO A 187 -8.75 16.23 16.91
C PRO A 187 -8.40 16.50 15.44
N ILE A 188 -9.42 16.38 14.60
CA ILE A 188 -9.35 16.66 13.16
C ILE A 188 -10.55 17.50 12.71
N THR A 189 -10.35 18.23 11.62
CA THR A 189 -11.40 18.81 10.79
C THR A 189 -11.50 17.99 9.51
N LEU A 190 -12.63 17.32 9.29
CA LEU A 190 -12.89 16.49 8.12
C LEU A 190 -12.82 17.30 6.81
N PRO A 191 -12.37 16.70 5.69
CA PRO A 191 -12.40 17.33 4.38
C PRO A 191 -13.81 17.81 4.00
N ASP A 192 -13.91 18.99 3.37
CA ASP A 192 -15.17 19.47 2.80
C ASP A 192 -15.49 18.67 1.53
N PRO A 193 -16.58 17.87 1.50
CA PRO A 193 -16.92 17.05 0.34
C PRO A 193 -17.27 17.87 -0.91
N SER A 194 -17.57 19.16 -0.74
CA SER A 194 -17.88 20.10 -1.82
C SER A 194 -16.66 20.89 -2.32
N ALA A 195 -15.53 20.82 -1.62
CA ALA A 195 -14.29 21.45 -2.06
C ALA A 195 -13.81 20.82 -3.38
N PRO A 196 -13.09 21.56 -4.25
CA PRO A 196 -12.45 20.96 -5.41
C PRO A 196 -11.39 19.93 -4.97
N SER A 197 -11.21 18.88 -5.76
CA SER A 197 -10.18 17.88 -5.50
C SER A 197 -8.85 18.35 -6.05
N ASN A 198 -7.76 17.91 -5.43
CA ASN A 198 -6.44 18.08 -6.01
C ASN A 198 -6.37 17.37 -7.37
N ALA A 199 -5.44 17.84 -8.21
CA ALA A 199 -5.04 17.11 -9.41
C ALA A 199 -4.41 15.76 -9.02
N LEU A 200 -4.25 14.88 -10.01
CA LEU A 200 -3.50 13.64 -9.86
C LEU A 200 -2.18 13.92 -9.13
N THR A 201 -1.96 13.23 -8.01
CA THR A 201 -0.75 13.34 -7.19
C THR A 201 -0.12 11.97 -7.07
N THR A 202 1.19 11.91 -7.25
CA THR A 202 1.98 10.67 -7.19
C THR A 202 2.81 10.62 -5.92
N PHE A 203 2.59 9.58 -5.12
CA PHE A 203 3.38 9.28 -3.92
C PHE A 203 4.21 8.03 -4.16
N ASN A 204 5.52 8.18 -4.17
CA ASN A 204 6.46 7.10 -4.41
C ASN A 204 7.05 6.62 -3.10
N TYR A 205 6.86 5.33 -2.83
CA TYR A 205 7.44 4.62 -1.71
C TYR A 205 8.52 3.68 -2.22
N TRP A 206 9.75 3.97 -1.84
CA TRP A 206 10.94 3.24 -2.25
C TRP A 206 11.37 2.24 -1.19
N HIS A 207 11.90 1.09 -1.61
CA HIS A 207 12.52 0.14 -0.69
C HIS A 207 13.65 -0.58 -1.39
N GLN A 208 14.71 -0.96 -0.68
CA GLN A 208 15.76 -1.82 -1.24
C GLN A 208 15.69 -3.21 -0.63
N SER A 209 15.73 -4.23 -1.49
CA SER A 209 15.86 -5.62 -1.05
C SER A 209 17.08 -6.28 -1.68
N ALA A 210 17.64 -7.27 -0.98
CA ALA A 210 18.80 -8.02 -1.48
C ALA A 210 18.49 -8.88 -2.72
N TRP A 211 17.22 -9.13 -3.04
CA TRP A 211 16.81 -10.08 -4.08
C TRP A 211 16.10 -9.43 -5.27
N HIS A 212 15.54 -8.22 -5.09
CA HIS A 212 14.77 -7.49 -6.10
C HIS A 212 15.25 -6.06 -6.33
N GLY A 213 16.48 -5.75 -5.87
CA GLY A 213 17.09 -4.44 -6.01
C GLY A 213 16.22 -3.33 -5.39
N ASN A 214 16.10 -2.23 -6.12
CA ASN A 214 15.25 -1.10 -5.75
C ASN A 214 13.80 -1.35 -6.17
N ILE A 215 12.90 -1.27 -5.21
CA ILE A 215 11.47 -1.48 -5.36
C ILE A 215 10.79 -0.12 -5.30
N LEU A 216 9.91 0.14 -6.27
CA LEU A 216 9.04 1.30 -6.30
C LEU A 216 7.61 0.86 -6.07
N GLN A 217 6.97 1.36 -5.03
CA GLN A 217 5.51 1.41 -4.90
C GLN A 217 5.07 2.83 -5.26
N GLU A 218 4.66 3.03 -6.50
CA GLU A 218 4.05 4.28 -6.97
C GLU A 218 2.55 4.25 -6.65
N ASN A 219 2.06 5.31 -6.00
CA ASN A 219 0.64 5.48 -5.69
C ASN A 219 0.16 6.72 -6.47
N ALA A 220 -0.57 6.49 -7.54
CA ALA A 220 -1.21 7.51 -8.36
C ALA A 220 -2.61 7.78 -7.80
N VAL A 221 -2.76 8.89 -7.07
CA VAL A 221 -3.96 9.20 -6.29
C VAL A 221 -4.76 10.33 -6.95
N THR A 222 -6.06 10.11 -7.10
CA THR A 222 -6.99 11.09 -7.66
C THR A 222 -8.10 11.42 -6.67
N GLY A 223 -8.66 12.62 -6.77
CA GLY A 223 -9.81 13.01 -5.95
C GLY A 223 -9.46 13.46 -4.53
N ILE A 224 -8.18 13.68 -4.20
CA ILE A 224 -7.77 14.07 -2.84
C ILE A 224 -8.48 15.36 -2.41
N ARG A 225 -9.15 15.29 -1.26
CA ARG A 225 -9.67 16.43 -0.50
C ARG A 225 -8.99 16.47 0.84
N LEU A 226 -8.57 17.65 1.25
CA LEU A 226 -7.79 17.85 2.46
C LEU A 226 -8.65 18.49 3.55
N GLY A 227 -8.53 17.97 4.76
CA GLY A 227 -8.97 18.62 5.99
C GLY A 227 -7.77 19.12 6.79
N GLU A 228 -7.97 19.34 8.08
CA GLU A 228 -6.95 19.87 8.98
C GLU A 228 -6.77 18.93 10.18
N GLY A 229 -5.54 18.59 10.51
CA GLY A 229 -5.23 17.61 11.56
C GLY A 229 -4.05 17.99 12.44
N SER A 230 -3.72 19.28 12.60
CA SER A 230 -2.54 19.71 13.38
C SER A 230 -2.56 19.29 14.85
N GLY A 231 -3.72 18.89 15.37
CA GLY A 231 -3.88 18.32 16.70
C GLY A 231 -3.54 16.83 16.81
N VAL A 232 -3.35 16.11 15.70
CA VAL A 232 -3.00 14.68 15.71
C VAL A 232 -1.54 14.49 16.11
N THR A 233 -1.31 13.55 17.01
CA THR A 233 0.01 13.14 17.50
C THR A 233 0.22 11.68 17.19
N LEU A 234 1.44 11.33 16.78
CA LEU A 234 1.89 9.94 16.75
C LEU A 234 2.50 9.59 18.10
N THR A 235 2.07 8.47 18.67
CA THR A 235 2.67 7.86 19.86
C THR A 235 3.34 6.55 19.46
N ALA A 236 4.64 6.45 19.66
CA ALA A 236 5.38 5.21 19.48
C ALA A 236 5.05 4.23 20.61
N VAL A 237 4.80 2.96 20.26
CA VAL A 237 4.39 1.93 21.22
C VAL A 237 5.56 1.03 21.63
N GLY A 238 6.70 1.08 20.92
CA GLY A 238 7.88 0.29 21.24
C GLY A 238 9.20 1.00 20.99
N ASP A 239 10.24 0.52 21.68
CA ASP A 239 11.56 1.14 21.78
C ASP A 239 12.23 1.40 20.43
N ASP A 240 12.02 0.55 19.41
CA ASP A 240 12.66 0.75 18.10
C ASP A 240 12.10 2.01 17.43
N LEU A 241 10.78 2.20 17.41
CA LEU A 241 10.18 3.41 16.84
C LEU A 241 10.50 4.64 17.68
N GLU A 242 10.50 4.54 19.01
CA GLU A 242 10.95 5.65 19.86
C GLU A 242 12.39 6.08 19.51
N ALA A 243 13.29 5.11 19.28
CA ALA A 243 14.67 5.38 18.89
C ALA A 243 14.77 6.03 17.51
N ILE A 244 13.96 5.58 16.54
CA ILE A 244 13.88 6.16 15.20
C ILE A 244 13.41 7.62 15.27
N LEU A 245 12.35 7.88 16.04
CA LEU A 245 11.77 9.22 16.19
C LEU A 245 12.61 10.13 17.11
N GLY A 246 13.47 9.54 17.94
CA GLY A 246 14.20 10.25 19.00
C GLY A 246 13.30 10.71 20.15
N SER A 247 12.07 10.21 20.23
CA SER A 247 11.01 10.62 21.15
C SER A 247 9.91 9.55 21.19
N ALA A 248 9.19 9.46 22.30
CA ALA A 248 7.98 8.62 22.41
C ALA A 248 6.81 9.18 21.59
N THR A 249 6.81 10.48 21.30
CA THR A 249 5.76 11.13 20.52
C THR A 249 6.33 12.01 19.41
N LEU A 250 5.56 12.13 18.32
CA LEU A 250 5.86 12.99 17.18
C LEU A 250 4.60 13.79 16.82
N THR A 251 4.78 15.10 16.65
CA THR A 251 3.76 15.99 16.05
C THR A 251 4.12 16.29 14.60
N PHE A 252 3.16 16.84 13.85
CA PHE A 252 3.26 17.01 12.40
C PHE A 252 3.24 18.49 11.98
N PRO A 253 4.35 19.24 12.16
CA PRO A 253 4.38 20.68 11.95
C PRO A 253 4.33 21.13 10.48
N PHE A 254 4.61 20.26 9.50
CA PHE A 254 4.62 20.66 8.08
C PHE A 254 3.34 20.34 7.34
N PHE A 255 2.75 19.20 7.68
CA PHE A 255 1.54 18.70 7.05
C PHE A 255 0.89 17.73 8.00
N SER A 256 -0.38 17.96 8.30
CA SER A 256 -1.19 17.06 9.12
C SER A 256 -2.60 17.18 8.60
N SER A 257 -3.03 16.20 7.84
CA SER A 257 -4.30 16.29 7.12
C SER A 257 -5.03 14.95 7.19
N PRO A 258 -6.27 14.93 7.69
CA PRO A 258 -7.22 13.93 7.22
C PRO A 258 -7.51 14.20 5.74
N GLU A 259 -7.51 13.16 4.92
CA GLU A 259 -7.77 13.21 3.50
C GLU A 259 -8.91 12.27 3.15
N THR A 260 -9.64 12.58 2.08
CA THR A 260 -10.47 11.58 1.39
C THR A 260 -10.03 11.51 -0.06
N PHE A 261 -9.96 10.32 -0.63
CA PHE A 261 -9.69 10.16 -2.06
C PHE A 261 -10.55 9.07 -2.70
N ASP A 262 -10.86 9.27 -3.98
CA ASP A 262 -11.75 8.39 -4.74
C ASP A 262 -11.04 7.10 -5.16
N GLU A 263 -9.82 7.24 -5.70
CA GLU A 263 -9.01 6.14 -6.20
C GLU A 263 -7.52 6.42 -6.01
N ALA A 264 -6.81 5.39 -5.54
CA ALA A 264 -5.37 5.26 -5.69
C ALA A 264 -5.06 4.03 -6.53
N VAL A 265 -4.39 4.23 -7.67
CA VAL A 265 -3.81 3.14 -8.47
C VAL A 265 -2.38 2.94 -8.01
N LEU A 266 -2.08 1.71 -7.60
CA LEU A 266 -0.76 1.33 -7.12
C LEU A 266 -0.08 0.45 -8.15
N THR A 267 1.14 0.84 -8.50
CA THR A 267 2.04 0.00 -9.29
C THR A 267 3.26 -0.31 -8.44
N VAL A 268 3.58 -1.59 -8.32
CA VAL A 268 4.79 -2.05 -7.64
C VAL A 268 5.73 -2.64 -8.67
N GLU A 269 6.91 -2.04 -8.79
CA GLU A 269 7.96 -2.39 -9.74
C GLU A 269 9.23 -2.79 -8.99
N THR A 270 9.93 -3.81 -9.48
CA THR A 270 11.25 -4.24 -9.00
C THR A 270 12.34 -3.79 -9.96
N ASP A 271 13.59 -3.73 -9.47
CA ASP A 271 14.75 -3.25 -10.24
C ASP A 271 14.49 -1.87 -10.90
N ALA A 272 13.84 -0.97 -10.16
CA ALA A 272 13.33 0.30 -10.68
C ALA A 272 14.42 1.29 -11.15
N PHE A 273 15.68 1.09 -10.73
CA PHE A 273 16.87 1.78 -11.21
C PHE A 273 18.17 1.07 -10.78
#